data_AF-A0A7Y5KT39-F1
#
_entry.id   AF-A0A7Y5KT39-F1
#
_cell.length_a   1.000
_cell.length_b   1.000
_cell.length_c   1.000
_cell.angle_alpha   90.00
_cell.angle_beta   90.00
_cell.angle_gamma   90.00
#
_symmetry.space_group_name_H-M   'P 1'
#
loop_
_entity.id
_entity.type
_entity.pdbx_description
1 polymer ?
#
loop_
_entity_poly.entity_id
_entity_poly.type
_entity_poly.pdbx_seq_one_letter_code
_entity_poly.pdbx_strand_id
1 'polypeptide(L)'
;MNNARRILGLLRLTLAAASTACGGVTIEEMCQRQTQECGEDAEHEQACIQSGQIFRDQAEEKGCSGAFDAYIDCVGDSGDICDEAAIVEECGLLQDAVPCLKEMEESPASHSP
;
A
#
# COMPACT_ATOMS: atom_id res chain seq x y z
N MET A 1 -40.34 25.95 12.32
CA MET A 1 -39.61 25.21 11.26
C MET A 1 -38.15 25.15 11.64
N ASN A 2 -37.66 23.91 11.74
CA ASN A 2 -36.45 23.46 12.40
C ASN A 2 -35.24 23.57 11.49
N ASN A 3 -34.27 24.45 11.77
CA ASN A 3 -32.95 24.33 11.18
C ASN A 3 -31.90 24.29 12.29
N ALA A 4 -31.48 23.06 12.57
CA ALA A 4 -30.67 22.62 13.67
C ALA A 4 -29.27 23.26 13.68
N ARG A 5 -28.89 23.68 14.90
CA ARG A 5 -27.61 23.39 15.56
C ARG A 5 -26.39 23.31 14.63
N ARG A 6 -25.65 24.43 14.63
CA ARG A 6 -24.20 24.48 14.39
C ARG A 6 -23.49 23.56 15.39
N ILE A 7 -23.34 22.29 15.04
CA ILE A 7 -22.36 21.40 15.66
C ILE A 7 -21.17 21.43 14.73
N LEU A 8 -20.29 22.42 14.93
CA LEU A 8 -18.88 22.32 14.54
C LEU A 8 -18.28 21.24 15.46
N GLY A 9 -18.66 19.99 15.19
CA GLY A 9 -18.07 18.83 15.81
C GLY A 9 -16.71 18.67 15.19
N LEU A 10 -15.69 18.96 15.98
CA LEU A 10 -14.33 18.46 15.83
C LEU A 10 -14.38 17.09 15.16
N LEU A 11 -14.07 17.05 13.86
CA LEU A 11 -13.86 15.81 13.13
C LEU A 11 -12.55 15.26 13.69
N ARG A 12 -12.67 14.59 14.83
CA ARG A 12 -11.62 13.77 15.40
C ARG A 12 -11.22 12.83 14.27
N LEU A 13 -9.94 12.89 13.89
CA LEU A 13 -9.24 11.79 13.25
C LEU A 13 -9.42 10.57 14.17
N THR A 14 -10.56 9.91 14.09
CA THR A 14 -10.68 8.52 14.45
C THR A 14 -9.94 7.80 13.35
N LEU A 15 -8.62 7.71 13.55
CA LEU A 15 -7.76 6.69 12.99
C LEU A 15 -8.54 5.38 13.13
N ALA A 16 -9.20 4.99 12.04
CA ALA A 16 -9.97 3.76 11.96
C ALA A 16 -8.97 2.60 11.88
N ALA A 17 -8.23 2.40 12.97
CA ALA A 17 -7.59 1.16 13.29
C ALA A 17 -8.70 0.20 13.73
N ALA A 18 -9.37 -0.44 12.77
CA ALA A 18 -10.05 -1.74 12.88
C ALA A 18 -11.08 -1.92 11.75
N SER A 19 -10.66 -2.39 10.58
CA SER A 19 -11.52 -3.21 9.69
C SER A 19 -10.80 -3.75 8.45
N THR A 20 -9.66 -4.42 8.59
CA THR A 20 -9.11 -5.28 7.51
C THR A 20 -8.67 -6.62 8.09
N ALA A 21 -9.65 -7.36 8.64
CA ALA A 21 -9.50 -8.78 8.98
C ALA A 21 -10.31 -9.66 8.01
N CYS A 22 -10.52 -9.21 6.77
CA CYS A 22 -11.25 -9.94 5.73
C CYS A 22 -10.49 -9.84 4.41
N GLY A 23 -9.55 -10.76 4.18
CA GLY A 23 -9.01 -11.10 2.86
C GLY A 23 -8.65 -9.93 1.95
N GLY A 24 -7.70 -9.09 2.39
CA GLY A 24 -7.06 -8.11 1.51
C GLY A 24 -6.27 -8.81 0.39
N VAL A 25 -5.98 -8.06 -0.68
CA VAL A 25 -5.18 -8.54 -1.80
C VAL A 25 -3.80 -8.91 -1.30
N THR A 26 -3.35 -10.12 -1.59
CA THR A 26 -1.99 -10.55 -1.25
C THR A 26 -0.97 -10.03 -2.26
N ILE A 27 0.30 -9.94 -1.84
CA ILE A 27 1.42 -9.64 -2.76
C ILE A 27 1.41 -10.62 -3.94
N GLU A 28 1.15 -11.91 -3.70
CA GLU A 28 1.07 -12.92 -4.76
C GLU A 28 -0.07 -12.60 -5.75
N GLU A 29 -1.28 -12.30 -5.27
CA GLU A 29 -2.40 -11.97 -6.15
C GLU A 29 -2.16 -10.68 -6.95
N MET A 30 -1.57 -9.66 -6.33
CA MET A 30 -1.23 -8.40 -6.98
C MET A 30 -0.15 -8.59 -8.06
N CYS A 31 0.93 -9.33 -7.79
CA CYS A 31 1.97 -9.63 -8.77
C CYS A 31 1.43 -10.52 -9.90
N GLN A 32 0.62 -11.54 -9.58
CA GLN A 32 0.03 -12.42 -10.58
C GLN A 32 -0.92 -11.65 -11.52
N ARG A 33 -1.64 -10.68 -10.97
CA ARG A 33 -2.51 -9.78 -11.74
C ARG A 33 -1.69 -8.87 -12.66
N GLN A 34 -0.61 -8.27 -12.14
CA GLN A 34 0.32 -7.47 -12.94
C GLN A 34 0.90 -8.29 -14.10
N THR A 35 1.35 -9.52 -13.85
CA THR A 35 1.87 -10.40 -14.92
C THR A 35 0.83 -10.70 -15.99
N GLN A 36 -0.41 -11.02 -15.58
CA GLN A 36 -1.49 -11.36 -16.51
C GLN A 36 -2.00 -10.16 -17.32
N GLU A 37 -2.17 -9.00 -16.68
CA GLU A 37 -2.74 -7.81 -17.31
C GLU A 37 -1.71 -7.02 -18.12
N CYS A 38 -0.45 -6.98 -17.66
CA CYS A 38 0.62 -6.21 -18.31
C CYS A 38 1.43 -7.03 -19.31
N GLY A 39 1.23 -8.35 -19.36
CA GLY A 39 1.90 -9.24 -20.30
C GLY A 39 3.37 -9.50 -19.95
N GLU A 40 3.71 -9.43 -18.66
CA GLU A 40 5.03 -9.78 -18.15
C GLU A 40 5.21 -11.31 -18.10
N ASP A 41 6.44 -11.74 -17.81
CA ASP A 41 6.77 -13.16 -17.68
C ASP A 41 6.82 -13.65 -16.22
N ALA A 42 6.97 -14.96 -16.05
CA ALA A 42 7.03 -15.59 -14.74
C ALA A 42 8.28 -15.20 -13.94
N GLU A 43 9.37 -14.76 -14.59
CA GLU A 43 10.55 -14.25 -13.89
C GLU A 43 10.24 -12.90 -13.25
N HIS A 44 9.48 -12.05 -13.96
CA HIS A 44 8.96 -10.78 -13.44
C HIS A 44 8.00 -11.00 -12.26
N GLU A 45 7.08 -11.96 -12.36
CA GLU A 45 6.16 -12.32 -11.26
C GLU A 45 6.93 -12.68 -9.98
N GLN A 46 7.96 -13.53 -10.12
CA GLN A 46 8.78 -13.95 -8.99
C GLN A 46 9.60 -12.79 -8.40
N ALA A 47 10.14 -11.90 -9.23
CA ALA A 47 10.83 -10.71 -8.78
C ALA A 47 9.89 -9.77 -8.00
N CYS A 48 8.67 -9.54 -8.51
CA CYS A 48 7.64 -8.77 -7.84
C CYS A 48 7.30 -9.34 -6.46
N ILE A 49 7.08 -10.66 -6.37
CA ILE A 49 6.76 -11.33 -5.10
C ILE A 49 7.92 -11.17 -4.10
N GLN A 50 9.15 -11.40 -4.54
CA GLN A 50 10.33 -11.29 -3.69
C GLN A 50 10.52 -9.87 -3.16
N SER A 51 10.43 -8.87 -4.04
CA SER A 51 10.53 -7.46 -3.64
C SER A 51 9.41 -7.07 -2.69
N GLY A 52 8.16 -7.46 -2.97
CA GLY A 52 7.03 -7.21 -2.08
C GLY A 52 7.22 -7.83 -0.69
N GLN A 53 7.77 -9.05 -0.61
CA GLN A 53 8.08 -9.68 0.68
C GLN A 53 9.18 -8.95 1.45
N ILE A 54 10.25 -8.52 0.77
CA ILE A 54 11.31 -7.71 1.39
C ILE A 54 10.75 -6.42 1.99
N PHE A 55 9.85 -5.74 1.28
CA PHE A 55 9.20 -4.54 1.79
C PHE A 55 8.25 -4.86 2.95
N ARG A 56 7.51 -5.99 2.90
CA ARG A 56 6.66 -6.42 4.02
C ARG A 56 7.46 -6.66 5.29
N ASP A 57 8.60 -7.34 5.18
CA ASP A 57 9.46 -7.65 6.33
C ASP A 57 10.06 -6.37 6.92
N GLN A 58 10.49 -5.43 6.07
CA GLN A 58 10.94 -4.10 6.52
C GLN A 58 9.81 -3.29 7.19
N ALA A 59 8.59 -3.36 6.64
CA ALA A 59 7.43 -2.73 7.24
C ALA A 59 7.11 -3.36 8.59
N GLU A 60 7.21 -4.69 8.73
CA GLU A 60 7.03 -5.39 10.01
C GLU A 60 8.08 -4.98 11.04
N GLU A 61 9.36 -4.93 10.67
CA GLU A 61 10.44 -4.47 11.55
C GLU A 61 10.21 -3.05 12.09
N LYS A 62 9.65 -2.18 11.24
CA LYS A 62 9.31 -0.79 11.58
C LYS A 62 7.95 -0.64 12.27
N GLY A 63 7.16 -1.71 12.41
CA GLY A 63 5.84 -1.69 13.04
C GLY A 63 4.73 -1.12 12.14
N CYS A 64 4.88 -1.26 10.83
CA CYS A 64 4.08 -0.62 9.79
C CYS A 64 3.38 -1.58 8.85
N SER A 65 3.33 -2.87 9.18
CA SER A 65 2.69 -3.91 8.36
C SER A 65 1.29 -3.51 7.91
N GLY A 66 0.47 -2.92 8.79
CA GLY A 66 -0.90 -2.50 8.42
C GLY A 66 -0.96 -1.37 7.38
N ALA A 67 0.05 -0.51 7.31
CA ALA A 67 0.14 0.52 6.27
C ALA A 67 0.65 -0.06 4.94
N PHE A 68 1.58 -1.01 5.01
CA PHE A 68 2.04 -1.75 3.84
C PHE A 68 0.90 -2.59 3.26
N ASP A 69 0.14 -3.31 4.08
CA ASP A 69 -1.00 -4.11 3.64
C ASP A 69 -2.07 -3.21 2.97
N ALA A 70 -2.34 -2.02 3.53
CA ALA A 70 -3.25 -1.05 2.91
C ALA A 70 -2.73 -0.52 1.56
N TYR A 71 -1.42 -0.39 1.40
CA TYR A 71 -0.81 -0.05 0.11
C TYR A 71 -0.97 -1.18 -0.90
N ILE A 72 -0.71 -2.44 -0.51
CA ILE A 72 -0.90 -3.60 -1.38
C ILE A 72 -2.37 -3.75 -1.79
N ASP A 73 -3.31 -3.56 -0.86
CA ASP A 73 -4.74 -3.55 -1.16
C ASP A 73 -5.08 -2.49 -2.21
N CYS A 74 -4.55 -1.26 -2.06
CA CYS A 74 -4.79 -0.18 -3.01
C CYS A 74 -4.25 -0.50 -4.41
N VAL A 75 -2.99 -0.96 -4.51
CA VAL A 75 -2.38 -1.36 -5.79
C VAL A 75 -3.16 -2.52 -6.41
N GLY A 76 -3.53 -3.49 -5.59
CA GLY A 76 -4.30 -4.67 -5.96
C GLY A 76 -5.71 -4.37 -6.47
N ASP A 77 -6.32 -3.27 -6.02
CA ASP A 77 -7.64 -2.78 -6.45
C ASP A 77 -7.58 -1.73 -7.56
N SER A 78 -6.39 -1.22 -7.91
CA SER A 78 -6.22 -0.21 -8.95
C SER A 78 -6.81 -0.66 -10.28
N GLY A 79 -7.56 0.23 -10.93
CA GLY A 79 -8.19 -0.04 -12.23
C GLY A 79 -7.20 -0.20 -13.38
N ASP A 80 -5.97 0.31 -13.23
CA ASP A 80 -4.88 0.17 -14.19
C ASP A 80 -3.58 -0.18 -13.45
N ILE A 81 -3.37 -1.49 -13.23
CA ILE A 81 -2.20 -2.01 -12.51
C ILE A 81 -0.90 -1.93 -13.35
N CYS A 82 -1.02 -1.61 -14.64
CA CYS A 82 0.11 -1.53 -15.56
C CYS A 82 0.64 -0.10 -15.70
N ASP A 83 -0.14 0.90 -15.33
CA ASP A 83 0.28 2.30 -15.30
C ASP A 83 0.79 2.67 -13.91
N GLU A 84 2.12 2.59 -13.74
CA GLU A 84 2.81 2.98 -12.50
C GLU A 84 2.48 4.44 -12.10
N ALA A 85 2.29 5.35 -13.06
CA ALA A 85 1.95 6.73 -12.73
C ALA A 85 0.52 6.85 -12.17
N ALA A 86 -0.42 6.05 -12.70
CA ALA A 86 -1.78 5.98 -12.17
C ALA A 86 -1.80 5.35 -10.76
N ILE A 87 -1.01 4.30 -10.54
CA ILE A 87 -0.85 3.68 -9.21
C ILE A 87 -0.28 4.69 -8.21
N VAL A 88 0.73 5.47 -8.59
CA VAL A 88 1.32 6.49 -7.71
C VAL A 88 0.31 7.63 -7.44
N GLU A 89 -0.50 8.02 -8.42
CA GLU A 89 -1.54 9.03 -8.21
C GLU A 89 -2.64 8.53 -7.24
N GLU A 90 -3.06 7.27 -7.37
CA GLU A 90 -4.15 6.68 -6.59
C GLU A 90 -3.70 6.21 -5.21
N CYS A 91 -2.53 5.55 -5.14
CA CYS A 91 -2.01 4.87 -3.96
C CYS A 91 -0.75 5.51 -3.37
N GLY A 92 -0.04 6.39 -4.09
CA GLY A 92 1.17 7.05 -3.60
C GLY A 92 0.93 7.99 -2.42
N LEU A 93 -0.31 8.47 -2.23
CA LEU A 93 -0.70 9.15 -1.00
C LEU A 93 -0.61 8.25 0.24
N LEU A 94 -0.71 6.92 0.11
CA LEU A 94 -0.45 5.99 1.22
C LEU A 94 1.05 5.89 1.52
N GLN A 95 1.92 5.98 0.51
CA GLN A 95 3.37 6.06 0.71
C GLN A 95 3.78 7.37 1.39
N ASP A 96 3.16 8.49 1.03
CA ASP A 96 3.44 9.82 1.61
C ASP A 96 2.74 10.07 2.96
N ALA A 97 1.54 9.54 3.17
CA ALA A 97 0.77 9.71 4.41
C ALA A 97 1.22 8.77 5.53
N VAL A 98 2.04 7.76 5.20
CA VAL A 98 2.63 6.83 6.16
C VAL A 98 4.13 7.13 6.20
N PRO A 99 4.60 7.94 7.19
CA PRO A 99 6.01 8.30 7.35
C PRO A 99 6.97 7.09 7.31
N CYS A 100 6.46 5.94 7.76
CA CYS A 100 7.20 4.69 7.76
C CYS A 100 7.51 4.10 6.38
N LEU A 101 6.59 4.17 5.41
CA LEU A 101 6.84 3.67 4.06
C LEU A 101 7.85 4.57 3.34
N LYS A 102 7.75 5.89 3.55
CA LYS A 102 8.71 6.88 3.05
C LYS A 102 10.15 6.60 3.52
N GLU A 103 10.34 6.22 4.79
CA GLU A 103 11.65 5.86 5.34
C GLU A 103 12.24 4.55 4.79
N MET A 104 11.42 3.69 4.16
CA MET A 104 11.89 2.47 3.49
C MET A 104 12.41 2.76 2.08
N GLU A 105 11.83 3.75 1.38
CA GLU A 105 12.30 4.21 0.07
C GLU A 105 13.60 5.02 0.18
N GLU A 106 13.74 5.81 1.25
CA GLU A 106 14.92 6.65 1.53
C GLU A 106 16.10 5.92 2.19
N SER A 107 15.99 4.61 2.45
CA SER A 107 17.07 3.79 2.98
C SER A 107 17.75 3.01 1.84
N PRO A 108 18.63 3.64 1.03
CA PRO A 108 19.47 2.88 0.12
C PRO A 108 20.29 1.93 0.97
N ALA A 109 20.46 0.70 0.47
CA ALA A 109 21.32 -0.31 1.04
C ALA A 109 22.72 0.25 1.41
N SER A 110 22.87 0.75 2.63
CA SER A 110 24.16 1.00 3.27
C SER A 110 24.58 -0.26 4.00
N HIS A 111 24.68 -1.35 3.24
CA HIS A 111 25.45 -2.54 3.61
C HIS A 111 26.21 -2.98 2.35
N SER A 112 27.28 -2.25 2.06
CA SER A 112 28.46 -2.87 1.48
C SER A 112 29.49 -3.03 2.61
N PRO A 113 30.16 -4.18 2.72
CA PRO A 113 31.03 -4.56 3.84
C PRO A 113 32.26 -3.66 4.02
#